data_AF-A0A3D1VCL3-F1
#
_entry.id   AF-A0A3D1VCL3-F1
#
_cell.length_a   1.000
_cell.length_b   1.000
_cell.length_c   1.000
_cell.angle_alpha   90.00
_cell.angle_beta   90.00
_cell.angle_gamma   90.00
#
_symmetry.space_group_name_H-M   'P 1'
#
loop_
_entity.id
_entity.type
_entity.pdbx_description
1 polymer ?
#
loop_
_entity_poly.entity_id
_entity_poly.type
_entity_poly.pdbx_seq_one_letter_code
_entity_poly.pdbx_strand_id
1 'polypeptide(L)'
;GRDSWQSPLTLPHLLAQAGVAGAAILLVAGALLGAGGDDLRVLGGVLAGGVAISTALLLFEYSVPHVNAHVRKTIDLITRGPYRGVLYQGVLLLGALVPLVLVALMFLTGADAVLGALAGLAALAGLWFYERMWVSAGQDVPLS
;
A
#
# COMPACT_ATOMS: atom_id res chain seq x y z
N GLY A 1 8.38 -2.15 -19.66
CA GLY A 1 9.07 -2.50 -18.40
C GLY A 1 9.69 -1.32 -17.67
N ARG A 2 10.78 -0.74 -18.19
CA ARG A 2 11.56 0.29 -17.47
C ARG A 2 10.94 1.69 -17.49
N ASP A 3 10.11 1.98 -18.48
CA ASP A 3 9.49 3.31 -18.64
C ASP A 3 8.47 3.64 -17.55
N SER A 4 7.79 2.64 -16.97
CA SER A 4 6.87 2.86 -15.85
C SER A 4 7.58 3.27 -14.56
N TRP A 5 8.89 2.99 -14.44
CA TRP A 5 9.71 3.39 -13.30
C TRP A 5 10.21 4.83 -13.45
N GLN A 6 10.11 5.41 -14.65
CA GLN A 6 10.45 6.81 -14.93
C GLN A 6 9.28 7.78 -14.64
N SER A 7 8.16 7.31 -14.10
CA SER A 7 7.07 8.19 -13.66
C SER A 7 7.60 9.20 -12.63
N PRO A 8 7.23 10.49 -12.73
CA PRO A 8 7.57 11.47 -11.69
C PRO A 8 6.96 11.11 -10.32
N LEU A 9 5.95 10.24 -10.28
CA LEU A 9 5.30 9.78 -9.05
C LEU A 9 6.01 8.59 -8.38
N THR A 10 7.02 7.99 -9.01
CA THR A 10 7.78 6.88 -8.43
C THR A 10 8.36 7.25 -7.07
N LEU A 11 9.01 8.41 -6.95
CA LEU A 11 9.59 8.86 -5.68
C LEU A 11 8.52 9.09 -4.59
N PRO A 12 7.43 9.85 -4.86
CA PRO A 12 6.30 9.95 -3.94
C PRO A 12 5.75 8.60 -3.47
N HIS A 13 5.60 7.63 -4.37
CA HIS A 13 5.17 6.27 -4.01
C HIS A 13 6.13 5.61 -3.03
N LEU A 14 7.43 5.60 -3.33
CA LEU A 14 8.44 4.97 -2.48
C LEU A 14 8.51 5.61 -1.08
N LEU A 15 8.39 6.94 -0.99
CA LEU A 15 8.36 7.64 0.30
C LEU A 15 7.11 7.28 1.12
N ALA A 16 5.94 7.25 0.49
CA ALA A 16 4.71 6.84 1.16
C ALA A 16 4.80 5.38 1.64
N GLN A 17 5.32 4.48 0.80
CA GLN A 17 5.51 3.07 1.12
C GLN A 17 6.52 2.84 2.23
N ALA A 18 7.63 3.59 2.25
CA ALA A 18 8.60 3.54 3.34
C ALA A 18 7.96 3.96 4.67
N GLY A 19 7.13 5.02 4.67
CA GLY A 19 6.37 5.45 5.83
C GLY A 19 5.38 4.37 6.32
N VAL A 20 4.64 3.75 5.40
CA VAL A 20 3.73 2.63 5.71
C VAL A 20 4.48 1.46 6.31
N ALA A 21 5.56 1.00 5.66
CA ALA A 21 6.34 -0.15 6.12
C ALA A 21 6.98 0.11 7.49
N GLY A 22 7.53 1.30 7.70
CA GLY A 22 8.13 1.71 8.97
C GLY A 22 7.11 1.75 10.12
N ALA A 23 5.95 2.38 9.91
CA ALA A 23 4.89 2.39 10.91
C ALA A 23 4.34 0.99 11.20
N ALA A 24 4.14 0.18 10.15
CA ALA A 24 3.61 -1.17 10.27
C ALA A 24 4.53 -2.09 11.08
N ILE A 25 5.84 -2.09 10.80
CA ILE A 25 6.77 -2.95 11.53
C ILE A 25 6.93 -2.51 12.99
N LEU A 26 6.89 -1.20 13.26
CA LEU A 26 6.94 -0.66 14.61
C LEU A 26 5.67 -0.96 15.41
N LEU A 27 4.49 -0.98 14.78
CA LEU A 27 3.25 -1.42 15.43
C LEU A 27 3.32 -2.89 15.84
N VAL A 28 3.80 -3.76 14.94
CA VAL A 28 3.97 -5.18 15.24
C VAL A 28 5.00 -5.40 16.35
N ALA A 29 6.17 -4.77 16.25
CA ALA A 29 7.21 -4.88 17.27
C ALA A 29 6.76 -4.30 18.60
N GLY A 30 6.14 -3.12 18.61
CA GLY A 30 5.62 -2.46 19.80
C GLY A 30 4.57 -3.29 20.52
N ALA A 31 3.66 -3.94 19.79
CA ALA A 31 2.69 -4.86 20.37
C ALA A 31 3.35 -6.08 21.05
N LEU A 32 4.42 -6.63 20.45
CA LEU A 32 5.16 -7.77 21.00
C LEU A 32 6.05 -7.39 22.19
N LEU A 33 6.58 -6.17 22.20
CA LEU A 33 7.50 -5.67 23.23
C LEU A 33 6.79 -4.93 24.37
N GLY A 34 5.46 -4.78 24.31
CA GLY A 34 4.66 -4.12 25.35
C GLY A 34 4.80 -2.60 25.36
N ALA A 35 4.87 -1.96 24.19
CA ALA A 35 4.86 -0.50 24.06
C ALA A 35 3.54 0.11 24.60
N GLY A 36 3.61 1.37 25.02
CA GLY A 36 2.45 2.09 25.55
C GLY A 36 1.36 2.29 24.49
N GLY A 37 0.09 2.29 24.92
CA GLY A 37 -1.05 2.49 24.02
C GLY A 37 -0.98 3.82 23.26
N ASP A 38 -0.54 4.90 23.90
CA ASP A 38 -0.39 6.20 23.26
C ASP A 38 0.64 6.18 22.12
N ASP A 39 1.79 5.52 22.32
CA ASP A 39 2.81 5.37 21.27
C ASP A 39 2.27 4.56 20.09
N LEU A 40 1.55 3.47 20.37
CA LEU A 40 0.91 2.65 19.35
C LEU A 40 -0.17 3.42 18.58
N ARG A 41 -0.90 4.31 19.25
CA ARG A 41 -1.91 5.15 18.60
C ARG A 41 -1.30 6.19 17.68
N VAL A 42 -0.17 6.78 18.07
CA VAL A 42 0.62 7.66 17.20
C VAL A 42 1.06 6.89 15.94
N LEU A 43 1.64 5.70 16.12
CA LEU A 43 2.05 4.86 15.00
C LEU A 43 0.87 4.42 14.12
N GLY A 44 -0.29 4.12 14.71
CA GLY A 44 -1.52 3.80 13.97
C GLY A 44 -2.00 4.97 13.12
N GLY A 45 -1.92 6.20 13.64
CA GLY A 45 -2.21 7.41 12.88
C GLY A 45 -1.25 7.62 11.70
N VAL A 46 0.05 7.40 11.92
CA VAL A 46 1.06 7.45 10.86
C VAL A 46 0.82 6.38 9.80
N LEU A 47 0.50 5.15 10.20
CA LEU A 47 0.14 4.07 9.29
C LEU A 47 -1.08 4.45 8.44
N ALA A 48 -2.16 4.93 9.07
CA ALA A 48 -3.37 5.32 8.36
C ALA A 48 -3.13 6.46 7.37
N GLY A 49 -2.36 7.49 7.76
CA GLY A 49 -1.96 8.58 6.87
C GLY A 49 -1.13 8.09 5.70
N GLY A 50 -0.12 7.25 5.94
CA GLY A 50 0.73 6.67 4.90
C GLY A 50 -0.05 5.80 3.92
N VAL A 51 -0.96 4.95 4.42
CA VAL A 51 -1.83 4.10 3.60
C VAL A 51 -2.78 4.95 2.75
N ALA A 52 -3.38 5.99 3.32
CA ALA A 52 -4.25 6.91 2.60
C ALA A 52 -3.49 7.65 1.48
N ILE A 53 -2.29 8.17 1.76
CA ILE A 53 -1.44 8.83 0.76
C ILE A 53 -1.03 7.85 -0.33
N SER A 54 -0.57 6.64 0.03
CA SER A 54 -0.15 5.61 -0.94
C SER A 54 -1.30 5.22 -1.87
N THR A 55 -2.50 5.05 -1.32
CA THR A 55 -3.71 4.74 -2.08
C THR A 55 -4.13 5.92 -2.97
N ALA A 56 -4.05 7.16 -2.49
CA ALA A 56 -4.37 8.34 -3.28
C ALA A 56 -3.40 8.50 -4.47
N LEU A 57 -2.10 8.30 -4.26
CA LEU A 57 -1.10 8.31 -5.32
C LEU A 57 -1.40 7.23 -6.38
N LEU A 58 -1.77 6.02 -5.94
CA LEU A 58 -2.11 4.92 -6.84
C LEU A 58 -3.33 5.26 -7.72
N LEU A 59 -4.40 5.76 -7.09
CA LEU A 59 -5.62 6.14 -7.81
C LEU A 59 -5.37 7.31 -8.76
N PHE A 60 -4.54 8.28 -8.35
CA PHE A 60 -4.15 9.39 -9.19
C PHE A 60 -3.34 8.92 -10.41
N GLU A 61 -2.31 8.10 -10.20
CA GLU A 61 -1.50 7.51 -11.27
C GLU A 61 -2.40 6.78 -12.28
N TYR A 62 -3.40 6.02 -11.84
CA TYR A 62 -4.28 5.28 -12.77
C TYR A 62 -5.35 6.13 -13.44
N SER A 63 -5.59 7.35 -12.95
CA SER A 63 -6.59 8.26 -13.51
C SER A 63 -6.01 9.21 -14.58
N VAL A 64 -4.70 9.45 -14.56
CA VAL A 64 -4.04 10.35 -15.50
C VAL A 64 -3.76 9.63 -16.83
N PRO A 65 -4.10 10.21 -17.99
CA PRO A 65 -3.75 9.62 -19.28
C PRO A 65 -2.23 9.64 -19.54
N HIS A 66 -1.60 8.48 -19.68
CA HIS A 66 -0.18 8.40 -20.05
C HIS A 66 0.04 8.52 -21.56
N VAL A 67 1.00 9.36 -21.94
CA VAL A 67 1.44 9.51 -23.34
C VAL A 67 2.22 8.27 -23.80
N ASN A 68 2.93 7.59 -22.88
CA ASN A 68 3.71 6.39 -23.20
C ASN A 68 2.81 5.15 -23.32
N ALA A 69 2.81 4.52 -24.50
CA ALA A 69 2.02 3.34 -24.81
C ALA A 69 2.35 2.12 -23.94
N HIS A 70 3.62 1.95 -23.53
CA HIS A 70 4.02 0.86 -22.64
C HIS A 70 3.43 1.03 -21.24
N VAL A 71 3.43 2.26 -20.70
CA VAL A 71 2.84 2.55 -19.38
C VAL A 71 1.33 2.32 -19.40
N ARG A 72 0.66 2.77 -20.45
CA ARG A 72 -0.77 2.52 -20.65
C ARG A 72 -1.09 1.02 -20.68
N LYS A 73 -0.29 0.23 -21.38
CA LYS A 73 -0.46 -1.23 -21.45
C LYS A 73 -0.23 -1.92 -20.10
N THR A 74 0.76 -1.47 -19.31
CA THR A 74 0.94 -1.93 -17.92
C THR A 74 -0.31 -1.68 -17.09
N ILE A 75 -0.87 -0.47 -17.16
CA ILE A 75 -2.06 -0.09 -16.40
C ILE A 75 -3.28 -0.90 -16.87
N ASP A 76 -3.43 -1.17 -18.15
CA ASP A 76 -4.50 -2.04 -18.66
C ASP A 76 -4.37 -3.48 -18.14
N LEU A 77 -3.15 -4.04 -18.10
CA LEU A 77 -2.90 -5.36 -17.50
C LEU A 77 -3.28 -5.41 -16.01
N ILE A 78 -3.04 -4.31 -15.29
CA ILE A 78 -3.36 -4.17 -13.87
C ILE A 78 -4.86 -3.98 -13.62
N THR A 79 -5.49 -3.06 -14.34
CA THR A 79 -6.87 -2.62 -14.06
C THR A 79 -7.92 -3.49 -14.73
N ARG A 80 -7.61 -4.09 -15.89
CA ARG A 80 -8.56 -4.88 -16.70
C ARG A 80 -8.07 -6.29 -17.01
N GLY A 81 -6.78 -6.53 -16.89
CA GLY A 81 -6.15 -7.80 -17.21
C GLY A 81 -6.00 -8.77 -16.04
N PRO A 82 -5.02 -9.69 -16.09
CA PRO A 82 -4.88 -10.79 -15.14
C PRO A 82 -4.57 -10.34 -13.71
N TYR A 83 -3.99 -9.15 -13.54
CA TYR A 83 -3.60 -8.62 -12.24
C TYR A 83 -4.73 -7.91 -11.49
N ARG A 84 -5.92 -7.79 -12.10
CA ARG A 84 -7.06 -7.08 -11.52
C ARG A 84 -7.49 -7.64 -10.16
N GLY A 85 -7.43 -8.96 -9.99
CA GLY A 85 -7.72 -9.60 -8.70
C GLY A 85 -6.73 -9.17 -7.62
N VAL A 86 -5.44 -9.10 -7.95
CA VAL A 86 -4.38 -8.66 -7.04
C VAL A 86 -4.55 -7.19 -6.67
N LEU A 87 -4.89 -6.33 -7.63
CA LEU A 87 -5.19 -4.92 -7.37
C LEU A 87 -6.33 -4.77 -6.34
N TYR A 88 -7.49 -5.39 -6.60
CA TYR A 88 -8.63 -5.17 -5.72
C TYR A 88 -8.52 -5.89 -4.38
N GLN A 89 -8.10 -7.15 -4.35
CA GLN A 89 -8.10 -7.96 -3.13
C GLN A 89 -6.80 -7.76 -2.33
N GLY A 90 -5.65 -7.80 -3.00
CA GLY A 90 -4.35 -7.68 -2.34
C GLY A 90 -4.01 -6.24 -1.97
N VAL A 91 -4.11 -5.32 -2.94
CA VAL A 91 -3.67 -3.93 -2.73
C VAL A 91 -4.75 -3.08 -2.07
N LEU A 92 -5.93 -2.97 -2.67
CA LEU A 92 -6.96 -2.05 -2.19
C LEU A 92 -7.72 -2.57 -0.96
N LEU A 93 -8.14 -3.84 -0.96
CA LEU A 93 -8.84 -4.40 0.18
C LEU A 93 -7.88 -4.68 1.34
N LEU A 94 -6.91 -5.58 1.15
CA LEU A 94 -6.00 -6.01 2.22
C LEU A 94 -4.95 -4.93 2.56
N GLY A 95 -4.42 -4.19 1.58
CA GLY A 95 -3.38 -3.20 1.80
C GLY A 95 -3.87 -1.80 2.17
N ALA A 96 -5.13 -1.47 1.92
CA ALA A 96 -5.68 -0.15 2.23
C ALA A 96 -6.90 -0.20 3.15
N LEU A 97 -8.00 -0.81 2.71
CA LEU A 97 -9.25 -0.78 3.46
C LEU A 97 -9.12 -1.47 4.83
N VAL A 98 -8.56 -2.68 4.86
CA VAL A 98 -8.42 -3.46 6.11
C VAL A 98 -7.56 -2.74 7.15
N PRO A 99 -6.34 -2.25 6.85
CA PRO A 99 -5.53 -1.49 7.81
C PRO A 99 -6.24 -0.24 8.34
N LEU A 100 -6.93 0.51 7.48
CA LEU A 100 -7.67 1.71 7.89
C LEU A 100 -8.83 1.38 8.84
N VAL A 101 -9.58 0.32 8.55
CA VAL A 101 -10.66 -0.15 9.43
C VAL A 101 -10.09 -0.63 10.76
N LEU A 102 -8.99 -1.38 10.74
CA LEU A 102 -8.35 -1.87 11.97
C LEU A 102 -7.83 -0.72 12.84
N VAL A 103 -7.21 0.30 12.26
CA VAL A 103 -6.78 1.51 12.99
C VAL A 103 -8.00 2.28 13.54
N ALA A 104 -9.09 2.38 12.79
CA ALA A 104 -10.30 3.03 13.30
C ALA A 104 -10.88 2.27 14.50
N LEU A 105 -10.98 0.94 14.41
CA LEU A 105 -11.42 0.09 15.53
C LEU A 105 -10.46 0.17 16.72
N MET A 106 -9.15 0.27 16.46
CA MET A 106 -8.12 0.50 17.47
C MET A 106 -8.45 1.75 18.29
N PHE A 107 -8.71 2.87 17.62
CA PHE A 107 -9.07 4.12 18.30
C PHE A 107 -10.41 4.09 19.03
N LEU A 108 -11.38 3.33 18.54
CA LEU A 108 -12.71 3.22 19.16
C LEU A 108 -12.72 2.31 20.40
N THR A 109 -11.90 1.25 20.40
CA THR A 109 -11.95 0.20 21.42
C THR A 109 -10.81 0.28 22.43
N GLY A 110 -9.69 0.93 22.08
CA GLY A 110 -8.46 0.95 22.88
C GLY A 110 -7.70 -0.38 22.88
N ALA A 111 -8.06 -1.33 22.01
CA ALA A 111 -7.31 -2.58 21.83
C ALA A 111 -6.04 -2.36 20.98
N ASP A 112 -5.19 -1.43 21.43
CA ASP A 112 -4.10 -0.82 20.65
C ASP A 112 -3.08 -1.85 20.14
N ALA A 113 -2.60 -2.74 21.02
CA ALA A 113 -1.59 -3.74 20.66
C ALA A 113 -2.08 -4.73 19.59
N VAL A 114 -3.25 -5.35 19.81
CA VAL A 114 -3.75 -6.40 18.91
C VAL A 114 -4.19 -5.81 17.57
N LEU A 115 -5.00 -4.75 17.59
CA LEU A 115 -5.52 -4.14 16.36
C LEU A 115 -4.42 -3.41 15.58
N GLY A 116 -3.48 -2.75 16.26
CA GLY A 116 -2.33 -2.12 15.65
C GLY A 116 -1.41 -3.13 14.96
N ALA A 117 -1.10 -4.26 15.60
CA ALA A 117 -0.30 -5.32 14.99
C ALA A 117 -0.97 -5.93 13.76
N LEU A 118 -2.28 -6.23 13.83
CA LEU A 118 -3.04 -6.73 12.69
C LEU A 118 -3.09 -5.73 11.53
N ALA A 119 -3.25 -4.43 11.83
CA ALA A 119 -3.22 -3.38 10.83
C ALA A 119 -1.85 -3.32 10.13
N GLY A 120 -0.76 -3.39 10.90
CA GLY A 120 0.61 -3.42 10.37
C GLY A 120 0.85 -4.63 9.48
N LEU A 121 0.46 -5.83 9.90
CA LEU A 121 0.60 -7.06 9.10
C LEU A 121 -0.19 -6.98 7.79
N ALA A 122 -1.44 -6.50 7.83
CA ALA A 122 -2.26 -6.32 6.65
C ALA A 122 -1.64 -5.31 5.67
N ALA A 123 -1.12 -4.18 6.17
CA ALA A 123 -0.46 -3.18 5.35
C ALA A 123 0.83 -3.71 4.69
N LEU A 124 1.66 -4.46 5.42
CA LEU A 124 2.87 -5.10 4.86
C LEU A 124 2.52 -6.13 3.79
N ALA A 125 1.50 -6.95 4.02
CA ALA A 125 1.03 -7.92 3.03
C ALA A 125 0.52 -7.22 1.76
N GLY A 126 -0.26 -6.15 1.91
CA GLY A 126 -0.74 -5.34 0.79
C GLY A 126 0.39 -4.65 0.02
N LEU A 127 1.40 -4.14 0.72
CA LEU A 127 2.58 -3.54 0.10
C LEU A 127 3.35 -4.57 -0.74
N TRP A 128 3.52 -5.79 -0.22
CA TRP A 128 4.14 -6.88 -0.97
C TRP A 128 3.35 -7.24 -2.24
N PHE A 129 2.01 -7.31 -2.14
CA PHE A 129 1.16 -7.53 -3.32
C PHE A 129 1.30 -6.41 -4.35
N TYR A 130 1.36 -5.16 -3.89
CA TYR A 130 1.56 -4.01 -4.77
C TYR A 130 2.88 -4.10 -5.53
N GLU A 131 4.00 -4.31 -4.83
CA GLU A 131 5.33 -4.38 -5.45
C GLU A 131 5.40 -5.53 -6.44
N ARG A 132 4.94 -6.72 -6.05
CA ARG A 132 4.92 -7.89 -6.92
C ARG A 132 4.08 -7.64 -8.18
N MET A 133 2.88 -7.08 -8.00
CA MET A 133 1.99 -6.74 -9.11
C MET A 133 2.65 -5.73 -10.06
N TRP A 134 3.24 -4.66 -9.53
CA TRP A 134 3.85 -3.60 -10.32
C TRP A 134 5.05 -4.09 -11.13
N VAL A 135 5.92 -4.90 -10.52
CA VAL A 135 7.09 -5.50 -11.19
C VAL A 135 6.64 -6.46 -12.28
N SER A 136 5.73 -7.40 -11.96
CA SER A 136 5.27 -8.41 -12.93
C SER A 136 4.51 -7.79 -14.09
N ALA A 137 3.59 -6.86 -13.82
CA ALA A 137 2.86 -6.16 -14.88
C ALA A 137 3.79 -5.36 -15.81
N GLY A 138 4.86 -4.76 -15.26
CA GLY A 138 5.85 -4.06 -16.06
C GLY A 138 6.66 -5.00 -16.98
N GLN A 139 6.91 -6.24 -16.54
CA GLN A 139 7.65 -7.26 -17.31
C GLN A 139 6.80 -7.91 -18.40
N ASP A 140 5.49 -8.03 -18.21
CA ASP A 140 4.56 -8.66 -19.16
C ASP A 140 4.23 -7.79 -20.38
N VAL A 141 4.66 -6.52 -20.41
CA VAL A 141 4.46 -5.64 -21.56
C VAL A 141 5.39 -6.08 -22.71
N PRO A 142 4.85 -6.46 -23.89
CA PRO A 142 5.64 -6.85 -25.05
C PRO A 142 6.57 -5.73 -25.53
N LEU A 143 7.76 -6.10 -26.02
CA LEU A 143 8.78 -5.18 -26.54
C LEU A 143 8.54 -4.76 -28.01
N SER A 144 7.50 -5.31 -28.67
CA SER A 144 7.10 -5.04 -30.05
C SER A 144 5.58 -5.05 -30.18
#